data_AF-A0A2V0MYU8-F1
#
_entry.id   AF-A0A2V0MYU8-F1
#
_cell.length_a   1.000
_cell.length_b   1.000
_cell.length_c   1.000
_cell.angle_alpha   90.00
_cell.angle_beta   90.00
_cell.angle_gamma   90.00
#
_symmetry.space_group_name_H-M   'P 1'
#
loop_
_entity.id
_entity.type
_entity.pdbx_description
1 polymer ?
#
loop_
_entity_poly.entity_id
_entity_poly.type
_entity_poly.pdbx_seq_one_letter_code
_entity_poly.pdbx_strand_id
1 'polypeptide(L)' 'MNRFVAPAAASIVVGLLLGAAAIFGITLMVQQDTKPPLPGGDPQSSVLNRVEYGNRT' A
#
# COMPACT_ATOMS: atom_id res chain seq x y z
N MET A 1 36.42 -10.48 28.39
CA MET A 1 35.68 -9.97 27.21
C MET A 1 34.24 -10.49 27.14
N ASN A 2 34.00 -11.80 27.29
CA ASN A 2 32.68 -12.44 27.06
C ASN A 2 31.49 -11.82 27.80
N ARG A 3 31.68 -11.36 29.05
CA ARG A 3 30.65 -10.71 29.85
C ARG A 3 30.07 -9.41 29.26
N PHE A 4 30.74 -8.81 28.27
CA PHE A 4 30.26 -7.61 27.57
C PHE A 4 29.88 -7.91 26.12
N VAL A 5 30.65 -8.76 25.44
CA VAL A 5 30.42 -9.09 24.03
C VAL A 5 29.11 -9.89 23.84
N ALA A 6 28.83 -10.86 24.72
CA ALA A 6 27.62 -11.67 24.62
C ALA A 6 26.32 -10.85 24.77
N PRO A 7 26.15 -10.02 25.81
CA PRO A 7 24.94 -9.19 25.93
C PRO A 7 24.85 -8.12 24.83
N ALA A 8 25.97 -7.58 24.35
CA ALA A 8 25.98 -6.64 23.21
C ALA A 8 25.51 -7.32 21.91
N ALA A 9 26.02 -8.53 21.61
CA ALA A 9 25.59 -9.28 20.43
C ALA A 9 24.11 -9.66 20.52
N ALA A 10 23.65 -10.11 21.69
CA ALA A 10 22.24 -10.46 21.90
C ALA A 10 21.32 -9.26 21.70
N SER A 11 21.68 -8.08 22.21
CA SER A 11 20.87 -6.86 22.05
C SER A 11 20.80 -6.37 20.60
N ILE A 12 21.89 -6.49 19.83
CA ILE A 12 21.87 -6.18 18.39
C ILE A 12 20.89 -7.11 17.67
N VAL A 13 20.99 -8.42 17.89
CA VAL A 13 20.13 -9.41 17.22
C VAL A 13 18.66 -9.16 17.57
N VAL A 14 18.35 -8.97 18.86
CA VAL A 14 16.98 -8.71 19.31
C VAL A 14 16.45 -7.40 18.72
N GLY A 15 17.24 -6.34 18.74
CA GLY A 15 16.86 -5.05 18.19
C GLY A 15 16.58 -5.12 16.68
N LEU A 16 17.42 -5.83 15.92
CA LEU A 16 17.23 -6.00 14.48
C LEU A 16 15.97 -6.80 14.17
N LEU A 17 15.72 -7.90 14.88
CA LEU A 17 14.54 -8.72 14.68
C LEU A 17 13.25 -7.98 15.02
N LEU A 18 13.23 -7.28 16.17
CA LEU A 18 12.07 -6.49 16.58
C LEU A 18 11.81 -5.32 15.62
N GLY A 19 12.87 -4.63 15.20
CA GLY A 19 12.77 -3.53 14.22
C GLY A 19 12.22 -4.02 12.88
N ALA A 20 12.76 -5.11 12.34
CA ALA A 20 12.29 -5.69 11.08
C ALA A 20 10.81 -6.12 11.18
N ALA A 21 10.44 -6.82 12.26
CA ALA A 21 9.06 -7.26 12.49
C ALA A 21 8.09 -6.07 12.63
N ALA A 22 8.49 -5.00 13.32
CA ALA A 22 7.66 -3.80 13.47
C ALA A 22 7.41 -3.10 12.13
N ILE A 23 8.45 -2.89 11.32
CA ILE A 23 8.30 -2.25 10.00
C ILE A 23 7.42 -3.11 9.09
N PHE A 24 7.72 -4.40 8.96
CA PHE A 24 6.89 -5.30 8.15
C PHE A 24 5.44 -5.33 8.63
N GLY A 25 5.22 -5.47 9.94
CA GLY A 25 3.88 -5.51 10.51
C GLY A 25 3.08 -4.25 10.21
N ILE A 26 3.67 -3.07 10.39
CA ILE A 26 3.00 -1.79 10.10
C ILE A 26 2.71 -1.65 8.61
N THR A 27 3.68 -1.95 7.74
CA THR A 27 3.48 -1.88 6.29
C THR A 27 2.33 -2.78 5.87
N LEU A 28 2.29 -4.03 6.34
CA LEU A 28 1.20 -4.96 6.03
C LEU A 28 -0.16 -4.48 6.57
N MET A 29 -0.21 -3.84 7.74
CA MET A 29 -1.45 -3.28 8.30
C MET A 29 -1.97 -2.06 7.53
N VAL A 30 -1.08 -1.24 6.97
CA VAL A 30 -1.43 0.02 6.29
C VAL A 30 -1.71 -0.17 4.80
N GLN A 31 -1.27 -1.28 4.19
CA GLN A 31 -1.54 -1.57 2.79
C GLN A 31 -3.04 -1.54 2.48
N GLN A 32 -3.41 -0.71 1.50
CA GLN A 32 -4.76 -0.64 0.94
C GLN A 32 -4.80 -1.41 -0.38
N ASP A 33 -4.65 -2.73 -0.31
CA ASP A 33 -4.60 -3.59 -1.51
C ASP A 33 -5.98 -3.86 -2.11
N THR A 34 -7.05 -3.39 -1.48
CA THR A 34 -8.42 -3.55 -1.95
C THR A 34 -8.80 -2.39 -2.86
N LYS A 35 -8.92 -2.66 -4.16
CA LYS A 35 -9.52 -1.71 -5.12
C LYS A 35 -10.93 -1.34 -4.65
N PRO A 36 -11.30 -0.04 -4.62
CA PRO A 36 -12.67 0.36 -4.38
C PRO A 36 -13.62 -0.33 -5.37
N PRO A 37 -14.76 -0.86 -4.93
CA PRO A 37 -15.76 -1.39 -5.86
C PRO A 37 -16.24 -0.24 -6.75
N LEU A 38 -15.85 -0.28 -8.02
CA LEU A 38 -16.32 0.65 -9.03
C LEU A 38 -17.58 0.06 -9.67
N PRO A 39 -18.70 0.79 -9.75
CA PRO A 39 -19.82 0.37 -10.59
C PRO A 39 -19.34 0.23 -12.03
N GLY A 40 -19.97 -0.68 -12.80
CA GLY A 40 -19.69 -0.81 -14.23
C GLY A 40 -19.81 0.56 -14.91
N GLY A 41 -18.76 0.97 -15.61
CA GLY A 41 -18.74 2.27 -16.28
C GLY A 41 -19.83 2.35 -17.33
N ASP A 42 -20.63 3.41 -17.31
CA ASP A 42 -21.65 3.68 -18.33
C ASP A 42 -20.94 3.94 -19.68
N PRO A 43 -21.10 3.07 -20.69
CA PRO A 43 -20.48 3.26 -22.01
C PRO A 43 -20.94 4.55 -22.69
N GLN A 44 -22.12 5.08 -22.35
CA GLN A 44 -22.65 6.36 -22.87
C GLN A 44 -21.93 7.59 -22.29
N SER A 45 -21.17 7.43 -21.19
CA SER A 45 -20.39 8.51 -20.59
C SER A 45 -19.12 8.86 -21.38
N SER A 46 -18.68 8.01 -22.31
CA SER A 46 -17.47 8.22 -23.11
C SER A 46 -17.63 9.38 -24.10
N VAL A 47 -16.76 10.40 -23.99
CA VAL A 47 -16.70 11.56 -24.90
C VAL A 47 -16.41 11.12 -26.34
N LEU A 48 -15.73 9.98 -26.52
CA LEU A 48 -15.39 9.42 -27.83
C LEU A 48 -16.60 8.83 -28.58
N ASN A 49 -17.74 8.63 -27.90
CA ASN A 49 -19.00 8.15 -28.50
C ASN A 49 -20.12 9.21 -28.49
N ARG A 50 -19.82 10.47 -28.12
CA ARG A 50 -20.75 11.61 -28.24
C ARG A 50 -20.39 12.46 -29.46
N VAL A 51 -20.89 12.06 -30.63
CA VAL A 51 -21.03 12.99 -31.76
C VAL A 51 -22.21 13.91 -31.50
N GLU A 52 -22.01 14.90 -30.63
CA GLU A 52 -23.00 15.92 -30.30
C GLU A 52 -22.98 16.99 -31.40
N TYR A 53 -23.73 16.75 -32.48
CA TYR A 53 -24.02 17.78 -33.48
C TYR A 53 -25.05 18.72 -32.86
N GLY A 54 -24.59 19.83 -32.29
CA GLY A 54 -25.44 20.84 -31.64
C GLY A 54 -26.69 21.17 -32.46
N ASN A 55 -27.86 21.05 -31.83
CA ASN A 55 -29.14 21.38 -32.42
C ASN A 55 -29.22 22.88 -32.73
N ARG A 56 -29.65 23.23 -33.95
CA ARG A 56 -29.76 24.61 -34.45
C ARG A 56 -31.21 25.04 -34.73
N THR A 57 -32.18 24.50 -33.98
CA THR A 57 -33.55 25.01 -34.01
C THR A 57 -33.67 26.29 -33.20
#